data_AF-A0A353Y768-F1
#
_entry.id   AF-A0A353Y768-F1
#
_cell.length_a   1.000
_cell.length_b   1.000
_cell.length_c   1.000
_cell.angle_alpha   90.00
_cell.angle_beta   90.00
_cell.angle_gamma   90.00
#
_symmetry.space_group_name_H-M   'P 1'
#
loop_
_entity.id
_entity.type
_entity.pdbx_description
1 polymer ?
#
loop_
_entity_poly.entity_id
_entity_poly.type
_entity_poly.pdbx_seq_one_letter_code
_entity_poly.pdbx_strand_id
1 'polypeptide(L)' 'DGRVLHGRVDEPKGDPGNTLTRPELEDKALRLALYHGGASEAEMRAAMQSLWGIATQAQVGRLLP' A
#
# COMPACT_ATOMS: atom_id res chain seq x y z
N ASP A 1 -28.37 17.74 12.55
CA ASP A 1 -29.04 17.41 13.82
C ASP A 1 -28.27 17.89 15.06
N GLY A 2 -27.12 18.59 14.93
CA GLY A 2 -26.44 19.24 16.06
C GLY A 2 -25.71 18.30 17.02
N ARG A 3 -25.47 17.04 16.63
CA ARG A 3 -24.81 16.05 17.49
C ARG A 3 -23.31 16.25 17.57
N VAL A 4 -22.77 16.12 18.78
CA VAL A 4 -21.32 15.96 19.03
C VAL A 4 -21.02 14.46 19.16
N LEU A 5 -20.05 13.99 18.39
CA LEU A 5 -19.57 12.61 18.43
C LEU A 5 -18.19 12.58 19.09
N HIS A 6 -18.01 11.64 20.00
CA HIS A 6 -16.73 11.37 20.64
C HIS A 6 -16.13 10.10 20.09
N GLY A 7 -14.82 10.12 19.80
CA GLY A 7 -14.07 8.96 19.34
C GLY A 7 -12.64 8.99 19.89
N ARG A 8 -12.12 7.80 20.21
CA ARG A 8 -10.72 7.59 20.61
C ARG A 8 -10.12 6.56 19.66
N VAL A 9 -8.91 6.82 19.19
CA VAL A 9 -8.13 5.85 18.39
C VAL A 9 -6.98 5.39 19.27
N ASP A 10 -7.03 4.13 19.67
CA ASP A 10 -5.98 3.53 20.51
C ASP A 10 -4.84 2.99 19.66
N GLU A 11 -5.18 2.35 18.53
CA GLU A 11 -4.21 1.82 17.57
C GLU A 11 -4.58 2.27 16.15
N PRO A 12 -3.87 3.27 15.58
CA PRO A 12 -4.10 3.71 14.22
C PRO A 12 -3.81 2.60 13.20
N LYS A 13 -4.46 2.71 12.03
CA LYS A 13 -4.25 1.77 10.95
C LYS A 13 -2.80 1.82 10.45
N GLY A 14 -2.11 0.69 10.48
CA GLY A 14 -0.69 0.55 10.17
C GLY A 14 0.15 0.10 11.37
N ASP A 15 -0.36 0.26 12.60
CA ASP A 15 0.32 -0.20 13.80
C ASP A 15 0.30 -1.73 13.92
N PRO A 16 1.21 -2.33 14.72
CA PRO A 16 1.31 -3.79 14.83
C PRO A 16 0.01 -4.51 15.21
N GLY A 17 -0.87 -3.90 16.01
CA GLY A 17 -2.18 -4.47 16.36
C GLY A 17 -3.34 -4.05 15.45
N ASN A 18 -3.10 -3.15 14.48
CA ASN A 18 -4.07 -2.74 13.46
C ASN A 18 -3.40 -2.60 12.08
N THR A 19 -2.79 -3.68 11.59
CA THR A 19 -2.00 -3.64 10.35
C THR A 19 -2.86 -3.44 9.10
N LEU A 20 -2.23 -2.95 8.03
CA LEU A 20 -2.85 -2.94 6.70
C LEU A 20 -2.93 -4.37 6.16
N THR A 21 -4.11 -4.74 5.69
CA THR A 21 -4.32 -5.94 4.91
C THR A 21 -3.66 -5.80 3.54
N ARG A 22 -3.52 -6.93 2.84
CA ARG A 22 -2.90 -6.96 1.52
C ARG A 22 -3.62 -6.07 0.49
N PRO A 23 -4.96 -6.10 0.36
CA PRO A 23 -5.66 -5.16 -0.51
C PRO A 23 -5.48 -3.69 -0.12
N GLU A 24 -5.42 -3.38 1.18
CA GLU A 24 -5.19 -2.00 1.65
C GLU A 24 -3.77 -1.51 1.32
N LEU A 25 -2.78 -2.39 1.39
CA LEU A 25 -1.42 -2.09 0.94
C LEU A 25 -1.37 -1.85 -0.57
N GLU A 26 -2.07 -2.67 -1.36
CA GLU A 26 -2.13 -2.51 -2.82
C GLU A 26 -2.84 -1.21 -3.24
N ASP A 27 -3.99 -0.91 -2.64
CA ASP A 27 -4.71 0.35 -2.91
C ASP A 27 -3.86 1.57 -2.54
N LYS A 28 -3.19 1.55 -1.37
CA LYS A 28 -2.29 2.62 -0.96
C LYS A 28 -1.12 2.78 -1.94
N ALA A 29 -0.48 1.68 -2.35
CA ALA A 29 0.64 1.70 -3.28
C ALA A 29 0.22 2.25 -4.65
N LEU A 30 -0.93 1.83 -5.18
CA LEU A 30 -1.47 2.33 -6.45
C LEU A 30 -1.76 3.84 -6.38
N ARG A 31 -2.39 4.32 -5.32
CA ARG A 31 -2.65 5.76 -5.15
C ARG A 31 -1.36 6.58 -5.09
N LEU A 32 -0.33 6.07 -4.40
CA LEU A 32 0.97 6.72 -4.33
C LEU A 32 1.70 6.72 -5.69
N ALA A 33 1.60 5.64 -6.46
CA ALA A 33 2.19 5.55 -7.80
C ALA A 33 1.61 6.60 -8.74
N LEU A 34 0.29 6.72 -8.74
CA LEU A 34 -0.44 7.62 -9.64
C LEU A 34 -0.29 9.10 -9.25
N TYR A 35 0.04 9.38 -7.99
CA TYR A 35 0.26 10.74 -7.52
C TYR A 35 1.40 11.41 -8.29
N HIS A 36 1.11 12.55 -8.94
CA HIS A 36 2.03 13.25 -9.85
C HIS A 36 2.66 12.40 -10.96
N GLY A 37 2.03 11.27 -11.33
CA GLY A 37 2.53 10.40 -12.40
C GLY A 37 3.83 9.68 -12.06
N GLY A 38 4.07 9.33 -10.78
CA GLY A 38 5.27 8.61 -10.36
C GLY A 38 5.45 7.23 -11.01
N ALA A 39 4.35 6.54 -11.32
CA ALA A 39 4.29 5.39 -12.21
C ALA A 39 2.84 5.20 -12.70
N SER A 40 2.68 4.52 -13.83
CA SER A 40 1.39 4.04 -14.31
C SER A 40 0.85 2.92 -13.40
N GLU A 41 -0.46 2.72 -13.46
CA GLU A 41 -1.12 1.62 -12.75
C GLU A 41 -0.52 0.26 -13.14
N ALA A 42 -0.23 0.06 -14.43
CA ALA A 42 0.33 -1.17 -14.95
C ALA A 42 1.73 -1.45 -14.40
N GLU A 43 2.61 -0.43 -14.37
CA GLU A 43 3.96 -0.54 -13.81
C GLU A 43 3.91 -0.86 -12.32
N MET A 44 3.06 -0.16 -11.55
CA MET A 44 2.95 -0.42 -10.12
C MET A 44 2.36 -1.82 -9.83
N ARG A 45 1.40 -2.30 -10.63
CA ARG A 45 0.88 -3.68 -10.49
C ARG A 45 1.95 -4.73 -10.75
N ALA A 46 2.79 -4.54 -11.79
CA ALA A 46 3.91 -5.43 -12.07
C ALA A 46 4.97 -5.40 -10.94
N ALA A 47 5.27 -4.22 -10.41
CA ALA A 47 6.17 -4.06 -9.27
C ALA A 47 5.63 -4.78 -8.02
N MET A 48 4.35 -4.62 -7.68
CA MET A 48 3.71 -5.29 -6.55
C MET A 48 3.76 -6.82 -6.68
N GLN A 49 3.52 -7.36 -7.88
CA GLN A 49 3.62 -8.80 -8.12
C GLN A 49 5.02 -9.33 -7.80
N SER A 50 6.07 -8.58 -8.19
CA SER A 50 7.46 -8.94 -7.88
C SER A 50 7.76 -8.82 -6.38
N LEU A 51 7.35 -7.72 -5.75
CA LEU A 51 7.56 -7.46 -4.32
C LEU A 51 6.90 -8.51 -3.43
N TRP A 52 5.72 -8.99 -3.82
CA TRP A 52 5.03 -10.05 -3.08
C TRP A 52 5.77 -11.39 -3.06
N GLY A 53 6.65 -11.64 -4.04
CA GLY A 53 7.51 -12.82 -4.11
C GLY A 53 8.95 -12.56 -3.68
N ILE A 54 9.29 -11.37 -3.17
CA ILE A 54 10.70 -10.94 -3.03
C ILE A 54 11.56 -11.88 -2.18
N ALA A 55 10.97 -12.49 -1.15
CA ALA A 55 11.67 -13.40 -0.24
C ALA A 55 12.20 -14.68 -0.92
N THR A 56 11.63 -15.07 -2.06
CA THR A 56 12.03 -16.26 -2.82
C THR A 56 12.82 -15.94 -4.08
N GLN A 57 13.08 -14.66 -4.37
CA GLN A 57 13.83 -14.25 -5.55
C GLN A 57 15.34 -14.38 -5.30
N ALA A 58 16.06 -15.00 -6.25
CA ALA A 58 17.51 -15.11 -6.19
C ALA A 58 18.21 -13.74 -6.34
N GLN A 59 17.57 -12.79 -7.03
CA GLN A 59 18.02 -11.42 -7.19
C GLN A 59 16.82 -10.50 -7.37
N VAL A 60 16.92 -9.28 -6.83
CA VAL A 60 15.92 -8.23 -7.05
C VAL A 60 16.26 -7.52 -8.36
N GLY A 61 15.38 -7.66 -9.36
CA GLY A 61 15.49 -6.97 -10.64
C GLY A 61 15.01 -5.51 -10.57
N ARG A 62 14.98 -4.85 -11.73
CA ARG A 62 14.37 -3.52 -11.87
C ARG A 62 12.85 -3.65 -11.72
N LEU A 63 12.27 -2.88 -10.79
CA LEU A 63 10.83 -2.97 -10.45
C LEU A 63 9.94 -2.03 -11.27
N LEU A 64 10.48 -0.90 -11.71
CA LEU A 64 9.80 0.09 -12.55
C LEU A 64 10.72 0.43 -13.74
N PRO A 65 10.20 0.71 -14.95
CA PRO A 65 11.01 0.94 -16.15
C PRO A 65 11.92 2.15 -16.08
#